data_AF-A0A832WH15-F1
#
_entry.id   AF-A0A832WH15-F1
#
_cell.length_a   1.000
_cell.length_b   1.000
_cell.length_c   1.000
_cell.angle_alpha   90.00
_cell.angle_beta   90.00
_cell.angle_gamma   90.00
#
_symmetry.space_group_name_H-M   'P 1'
#
loop_
_entity.id
_entity.type
_entity.pdbx_description
1 polymer ?
#
loop_
_entity_poly.entity_id
_entity_poly.type
_entity_poly.pdbx_seq_one_letter_code
_entity_poly.pdbx_strand_id
1 'polypeptide(L)' 'MPSHGSLTKAGKVRNQTPKIPAKPRKNLTPRRRNIRNYKRRVLYASSQTASPAEA' A
#
# COMPACT_ATOMS: atom_id res chain seq x y z
N MET A 1 -27.49 -10.49 38.18
CA MET A 1 -26.27 -10.10 37.44
C MET A 1 -26.71 -9.29 36.22
N PRO A 2 -26.26 -8.05 35.99
CA PRO A 2 -26.67 -7.29 34.82
C PRO A 2 -26.12 -7.97 33.56
N SER A 3 -27.01 -8.57 32.77
CA SER A 3 -26.68 -9.42 31.61
C SER A 3 -26.19 -8.65 30.38
N HIS A 4 -26.25 -7.32 30.42
CA HIS A 4 -25.98 -6.47 29.26
C HIS A 4 -24.95 -5.38 29.60
N GLY A 5 -23.79 -5.46 28.96
CA GLY A 5 -22.73 -4.46 29.05
C GLY A 5 -23.07 -3.19 28.26
N SER A 6 -22.30 -2.12 28.52
CA SER A 6 -22.51 -0.82 27.87
C SER A 6 -22.20 -0.87 26.37
N LEU A 7 -23.23 -0.66 25.53
CA LEU A 7 -23.13 -0.58 24.08
C LEU A 7 -22.44 0.70 23.57
N THR A 8 -22.18 1.66 24.45
CA THR A 8 -21.64 2.99 24.11
C THR A 8 -20.28 2.98 23.42
N LYS A 9 -19.51 1.88 23.55
CA LYS A 9 -18.19 1.71 22.91
C LYS A 9 -18.27 1.14 21.50
N ALA A 10 -19.45 0.69 21.05
CA ALA A 10 -19.61 0.07 19.74
C ALA A 10 -19.25 1.07 18.62
N GLY A 11 -18.30 0.69 17.76
CA GLY A 11 -17.92 1.49 16.59
C GLY A 11 -17.13 2.78 16.86
N LYS A 12 -16.87 3.15 18.13
CA LYS A 12 -16.18 4.41 18.51
C LYS A 12 -14.92 4.67 17.66
N VAL A 13 -14.03 3.69 17.58
CA VAL A 13 -12.75 3.83 16.86
C VAL A 13 -12.95 3.99 15.35
N ARG A 14 -13.94 3.29 14.76
CA ARG A 14 -14.24 3.40 13.33
C ARG A 14 -14.80 4.77 12.97
N ASN A 15 -15.68 5.31 13.81
CA ASN A 15 -16.30 6.62 13.60
C ASN A 15 -15.33 7.79 13.89
N GLN A 16 -14.38 7.59 14.80
CA GLN A 16 -13.33 8.57 15.10
C GLN A 16 -12.28 8.68 13.98
N THR A 17 -12.14 7.65 13.14
CA THR A 17 -11.12 7.67 12.08
C THR A 17 -11.63 8.48 10.88
N PRO A 18 -10.98 9.60 10.51
CA PRO A 18 -11.42 10.40 9.35
C PRO A 18 -11.29 9.58 8.06
N LYS A 19 -12.29 9.69 7.18
CA LYS A 19 -12.29 8.97 5.90
C LYS A 19 -11.36 9.66 4.90
N ILE A 20 -10.24 9.03 4.58
CA ILE A 20 -9.30 9.49 3.56
C ILE A 20 -9.72 8.97 2.18
N PRO A 21 -9.80 9.81 1.12
CA PRO A 21 -10.11 9.35 -0.23
C PRO A 21 -8.99 8.50 -0.81
N ALA A 22 -9.35 7.52 -1.64
CA ALA A 22 -8.36 6.66 -2.29
C ALA A 22 -7.58 7.42 -3.38
N LYS A 23 -6.25 7.25 -3.40
CA LYS A 23 -5.41 7.77 -4.48
C LYS A 23 -5.76 7.05 -5.80
N PRO A 24 -6.01 7.75 -6.92
CA PRO A 24 -6.28 7.10 -8.20
C PRO A 24 -5.06 6.29 -8.65
N ARG A 25 -5.27 5.02 -9.02
CA ARG A 25 -4.20 4.12 -9.48
C ARG A 25 -4.41 3.79 -10.96
N LYS A 26 -3.43 4.10 -11.79
CA LYS A 26 -3.37 3.63 -13.19
C LYS A 26 -2.48 2.38 -13.25
N ASN A 27 -3.09 1.21 -13.06
CA ASN A 27 -2.38 -0.06 -13.20
C ASN A 27 -2.09 -0.33 -14.68
N LEU A 28 -0.87 -0.78 -14.98
CA LEU A 28 -0.52 -1.21 -16.33
C LEU A 28 -1.17 -2.57 -16.65
N THR A 29 -1.46 -2.79 -17.93
CA THR A 29 -1.90 -4.11 -18.41
C THR A 29 -0.84 -5.19 -18.10
N PRO A 30 -1.24 -6.45 -17.88
CA PRO A 30 -0.33 -7.51 -17.42
C PRO A 30 0.94 -7.65 -18.25
N ARG A 31 0.83 -7.61 -19.59
CA ARG A 31 1.98 -7.68 -20.50
C ARG A 31 3.00 -6.55 -20.25
N ARG A 32 2.52 -5.30 -20.13
CA ARG A 32 3.39 -4.14 -19.84
C ARG A 32 3.99 -4.22 -18.43
N ARG A 33 3.22 -4.67 -17.43
CA ARG A 33 3.70 -4.90 -16.06
C ARG A 33 4.83 -5.93 -16.03
N ASN A 34 4.65 -7.07 -16.69
CA ASN A 34 5.62 -8.17 -16.69
C ASN A 34 6.92 -7.77 -17.38
N ILE A 35 6.85 -7.11 -18.54
CA ILE A 35 8.05 -6.60 -19.23
C ILE A 35 8.79 -5.58 -18.35
N ARG A 36 8.07 -4.64 -17.71
CA ARG A 36 8.70 -3.65 -16.82
C ARG A 36 9.36 -4.29 -15.60
N ASN A 37 8.77 -5.35 -15.06
CA ASN A 37 9.34 -6.11 -13.95
C ASN A 37 10.58 -6.89 -14.38
N TYR A 38 10.54 -7.55 -15.54
CA TYR A 38 11.70 -8.23 -16.11
C TYR A 38 12.87 -7.27 -16.32
N LYS A 39 12.61 -6.12 -16.98
CA LYS A 39 13.65 -5.10 -17.18
C LYS A 39 14.26 -4.63 -15.86
N ARG A 40 13.44 -4.26 -14.87
CA ARG A 40 13.93 -3.81 -13.55
C ARG A 40 14.65 -4.89 -12.75
N ARG A 41 14.15 -6.13 -12.74
CA ARG A 41 14.65 -7.20 -11.86
C ARG A 41 15.76 -8.04 -12.47
N VAL A 42 15.89 -8.07 -13.79
CA VAL A 42 16.84 -8.92 -14.50
C VAL A 42 17.86 -8.07 -15.26
N LEU A 43 17.39 -7.17 -16.13
CA LEU A 43 18.31 -6.40 -16.98
C LEU A 43 19.04 -5.27 -16.23
N TYR A 44 18.36 -4.59 -15.31
CA TYR A 44 18.91 -3.45 -14.57
C TYR A 44 19.32 -3.82 -13.14
N ALA A 45 19.34 -5.11 -12.79
CA ALA A 45 19.65 -5.54 -11.44
C ALA A 45 21.09 -5.18 -11.02
N SER A 46 22.06 -5.27 -11.93
CA SER A 46 23.47 -4.97 -11.69
C SER A 46 23.80 -3.47 -11.69
N SER A 47 23.02 -2.66 -12.40
CA SER A 47 23.23 -1.20 -12.44
C SER A 47 22.62 -0.47 -11.25
N GLN A 48 21.69 -1.10 -10.53
CA GLN A 48 21.02 -0.52 -9.36
C GLN A 48 21.85 -0.64 -8.08
N THR A 49 22.79 -1.61 -8.01
CA THR A 49 23.66 -1.83 -6.85
C THR A 49 24.87 -0.89 -6.81
N ALA A 50 25.14 -0.15 -7.88
CA ALA A 50 26.33 0.70 -8.03
C ALA A 50 26.13 2.18 -7.68
N SER A 51 24.99 2.58 -7.10
CA SER A 51 24.75 3.98 -6.70
C SER A 51 24.24 4.11 -5.26
N PRO A 52 25.14 4.14 -4.26
CA PRO A 52 24.96 4.97 -3.08
C PRO A 52 25.62 6.32 -3.38
N ALA A 53 24.97 7.19 -4.16
CA ALA A 53 25.45 8.55 -4.36
C ALA A 53 24.89 9.43 -3.23
N GLU A 54 25.74 9.60 -2.21
CA GLU A 54 25.90 10.75 -1.31
C GLU A 54 24.82 11.85 -1.30
N ALA A 55 24.15 11.98 -0.15
CA ALA A 55 23.91 13.24 0.57
C ALA A 55 23.48 12.93 2.02
#